data_AF-A0A923HDW0-F1
#
_entry.id   AF-A0A923HDW0-F1
#
_cell.length_a   1.000
_cell.length_b   1.000
_cell.length_c   1.000
_cell.angle_alpha   90.00
_cell.angle_beta   90.00
_cell.angle_gamma   90.00
#
_symmetry.space_group_name_H-M   'P 1'
#
loop_
_entity.id
_entity.type
_entity.pdbx_description
1 polymer ?
#
loop_
_entity_poly.entity_id
_entity_poly.type
_entity_poly.pdbx_seq_one_letter_code
_entity_poly.pdbx_strand_id
1 'polypeptide(L)'
;MIRAILSMIITFLFLDNISAQNTITFQVDVTHEESAKEVGIRGGFAPLSWNENLLMQDIDGNGVYKITIEFPDSLTGKTLEYKFLKDNIWERQDVNNRKLFLTGKKQILPANTWKIHSDAYLFNKMSRSYFGKFVFIFHSGKKQGKTPKEIVWEMIEYYSWRPSDWPSKPSDIMDRIKSGQEGHKGSFFEILVDKPNRVKFIMGRYWREWFDLYGAGLGIDEKGVIQGVSKEDLETYYSTWIEYYCNKNDKNWELSIEDDGESKWIVTITNPQ
;
A
#
# COMPACT_ATOMS: atom_id res chain seq x y z
N MET A 1 -51.49 -58.89 22.14
CA MET A 1 -50.74 -57.77 22.78
C MET A 1 -49.30 -57.59 22.28
N ILE A 2 -48.61 -58.62 21.78
CA ILE A 2 -47.19 -58.50 21.34
C ILE A 2 -47.01 -57.88 19.93
N ARG A 3 -48.05 -57.88 19.09
CA ARG A 3 -47.99 -57.29 17.72
C ARG A 3 -48.16 -55.76 17.66
N ALA A 4 -48.62 -55.12 18.73
CA ALA A 4 -48.80 -53.66 18.75
C ALA A 4 -47.54 -52.89 19.19
N ILE A 5 -46.63 -53.56 19.92
CA ILE A 5 -45.40 -52.92 20.45
C ILE A 5 -44.29 -52.91 19.40
N LEU A 6 -44.28 -53.88 18.47
CA LEU A 6 -43.27 -53.93 17.41
C LEU A 6 -43.43 -52.85 16.33
N SER A 7 -44.63 -52.29 16.17
CA SER A 7 -44.91 -51.22 15.19
C SER A 7 -44.62 -49.81 15.72
N MET A 8 -44.35 -49.66 17.03
CA MET A 8 -44.09 -48.35 17.66
C MET A 8 -42.59 -48.05 17.79
N ILE A 9 -41.72 -49.04 17.58
CA ILE A 9 -40.25 -48.92 17.68
C ILE A 9 -39.59 -48.66 16.32
N ILE A 10 -40.28 -48.91 15.19
CA ILE A 10 -39.74 -48.67 13.84
C ILE A 10 -39.91 -47.20 13.39
N THR A 11 -40.71 -46.39 14.11
CA THR A 11 -41.01 -45.00 13.71
C THR A 11 -40.04 -43.95 14.31
N PHE A 12 -39.04 -44.35 15.10
CA PHE A 12 -38.11 -43.44 15.79
C PHE A 12 -36.65 -43.55 15.31
N LEU A 13 -36.43 -43.94 14.05
CA LEU A 13 -35.12 -43.87 13.39
C LEU A 13 -35.14 -43.03 12.10
N PHE A 14 -36.02 -42.04 12.03
CA PHE A 14 -35.70 -40.82 11.28
C PHE A 14 -34.97 -39.88 12.24
N LEU A 15 -33.74 -40.28 12.61
CA LEU A 15 -32.75 -39.30 13.02
C LEU A 15 -32.66 -38.31 11.88
N ASP A 16 -33.02 -37.06 12.16
CA ASP A 16 -32.80 -35.93 11.29
C ASP A 16 -31.35 -35.98 10.79
N ASN A 17 -31.17 -36.48 9.56
CA ASN A 17 -29.96 -36.21 8.81
C ASN A 17 -30.08 -34.75 8.37
N ILE A 18 -29.91 -33.82 9.32
CA ILE A 18 -29.44 -32.49 8.99
C ILE A 18 -28.06 -32.73 8.39
N SER A 19 -28.00 -32.87 7.07
CA SER A 19 -26.76 -32.79 6.32
C SER A 19 -26.02 -31.55 6.81
N ALA A 20 -24.85 -31.78 7.39
CA ALA A 20 -24.01 -30.72 7.93
C ALA A 20 -23.42 -29.97 6.73
N GLN A 21 -24.11 -28.96 6.21
CA GLN A 21 -23.67 -28.24 5.02
C GLN A 21 -22.33 -27.55 5.27
N ASN A 22 -21.24 -28.10 4.73
CA ASN A 22 -19.91 -27.49 4.74
C ASN A 22 -19.77 -26.48 3.60
N THR A 23 -20.65 -25.47 3.61
CA THR A 23 -20.80 -24.45 2.56
C THR A 23 -20.04 -23.18 2.95
N ILE A 24 -19.04 -22.81 2.18
CA ILE A 24 -18.15 -21.68 2.48
C ILE A 24 -18.32 -20.60 1.42
N THR A 25 -18.61 -19.37 1.84
CA THR A 25 -18.58 -18.19 0.97
C THR A 25 -17.25 -17.47 1.13
N PHE A 26 -16.44 -17.51 0.07
CA PHE A 26 -15.19 -16.76 -0.04
C PHE A 26 -15.47 -15.40 -0.65
N GLN A 27 -14.75 -14.38 -0.17
CA GLN A 27 -14.88 -13.01 -0.61
C GLN A 27 -13.49 -12.38 -0.74
N VAL A 28 -13.25 -11.71 -1.86
CA VAL A 28 -12.02 -10.95 -2.11
C VAL A 28 -12.37 -9.57 -2.67
N ASP A 29 -11.82 -8.54 -2.05
CA ASP A 29 -11.99 -7.14 -2.41
C ASP A 29 -10.82 -6.70 -3.29
N VAL A 30 -11.12 -6.27 -4.51
CA VAL A 30 -10.16 -5.76 -5.50
C VAL A 30 -10.42 -4.28 -5.85
N THR A 31 -11.22 -3.57 -5.06
CA THR A 31 -11.63 -2.17 -5.33
C THR A 31 -10.46 -1.19 -5.47
N HIS A 32 -9.33 -1.48 -4.82
CA HIS A 32 -8.14 -0.63 -4.84
C HIS A 32 -7.13 -0.98 -5.93
N GLU A 33 -7.49 -1.89 -6.83
CA GLU A 33 -6.63 -2.37 -7.92
C GLU A 33 -7.19 -1.93 -9.27
N GLU A 34 -6.34 -1.92 -10.30
CA GLU A 34 -6.82 -1.79 -11.68
C GLU A 34 -7.85 -2.87 -12.02
N SER A 35 -8.82 -2.55 -12.88
CA SER A 35 -9.91 -3.45 -13.27
C SER A 35 -9.40 -4.87 -13.57
N ALA A 36 -10.00 -5.87 -12.92
CA ALA A 36 -9.69 -7.28 -13.17
C ALA A 36 -10.43 -7.78 -14.42
N LYS A 37 -9.77 -8.55 -15.28
CA LYS A 37 -10.45 -9.35 -16.31
C LYS A 37 -11.02 -10.62 -15.69
N GLU A 38 -10.23 -11.25 -14.81
CA GLU A 38 -10.61 -12.50 -14.14
C GLU A 38 -10.16 -12.48 -12.68
N VAL A 39 -11.06 -12.90 -11.77
CA VAL A 39 -10.74 -13.15 -10.37
C VAL A 39 -11.13 -14.59 -10.03
N GLY A 40 -10.24 -15.30 -9.34
CA GLY A 40 -10.45 -16.70 -9.02
C GLY A 40 -9.86 -17.12 -7.68
N ILE A 41 -10.21 -18.33 -7.28
CA ILE A 41 -9.69 -19.00 -6.08
C ILE A 41 -9.16 -20.39 -6.44
N ARG A 42 -8.06 -20.77 -5.78
CA ARG A 42 -7.49 -22.12 -5.81
C ARG A 42 -7.27 -22.64 -4.40
N GLY A 43 -7.19 -23.95 -4.25
CA GLY A 43 -7.04 -24.57 -2.94
C GLY A 43 -6.75 -26.07 -2.97
N GLY A 44 -6.43 -26.60 -1.80
CA GLY A 44 -5.89 -27.96 -1.63
C GLY A 44 -6.93 -29.09 -1.56
N PHE A 45 -8.23 -28.78 -1.49
CA PHE A 45 -9.28 -29.79 -1.45
C PHE A 45 -10.36 -29.51 -2.51
N ALA A 46 -10.85 -30.58 -3.14
CA ALA A 46 -11.99 -30.51 -4.03
C ALA A 46 -13.21 -29.87 -3.32
N PRO A 47 -13.98 -29.01 -4.03
CA PRO A 47 -13.90 -28.77 -5.47
C PRO A 47 -12.84 -27.74 -5.91
N LEU A 48 -12.04 -27.19 -4.99
CA LEU A 48 -10.88 -26.39 -5.35
C LEU A 48 -9.72 -27.28 -5.84
N SER A 49 -8.87 -26.71 -6.68
CA SER A 49 -7.65 -27.33 -7.18
C SER A 49 -6.54 -26.30 -7.25
N TRP A 50 -5.28 -26.71 -7.05
CA TRP A 50 -4.12 -25.85 -7.31
C TRP A 50 -3.81 -25.70 -8.81
N ASN A 51 -4.41 -26.53 -9.66
CA ASN A 51 -4.17 -26.53 -11.10
C ASN A 51 -5.18 -25.69 -11.89
N GLU A 52 -6.40 -25.52 -11.38
CA GLU A 52 -7.52 -24.89 -12.09
C GLU A 52 -8.10 -23.72 -11.30
N ASN A 53 -8.34 -22.58 -11.97
CA ASN A 53 -9.00 -21.42 -11.36
C ASN A 53 -10.50 -21.70 -11.25
N LEU A 54 -11.04 -21.62 -10.03
CA LEU A 54 -12.48 -21.50 -9.86
C LEU A 54 -12.84 -20.00 -9.85
N LEU A 55 -13.56 -19.55 -10.88
CA LEU A 55 -13.86 -18.14 -11.10
C LEU A 55 -14.85 -17.59 -10.08
N MET A 56 -14.58 -16.39 -9.58
CA MET A 56 -15.42 -15.64 -8.65
C MET A 56 -16.19 -14.54 -9.40
N GLN A 57 -17.30 -14.07 -8.85
CA GLN A 57 -18.16 -13.07 -9.50
C GLN A 57 -18.36 -11.83 -8.62
N ASP A 58 -18.36 -10.66 -9.25
CA ASP A 58 -18.79 -9.38 -8.67
C ASP A 58 -20.18 -9.04 -9.22
N ILE A 59 -21.21 -9.63 -8.62
CA ILE A 59 -22.61 -9.50 -9.10
C ILE A 59 -23.16 -8.10 -8.85
N ASP A 60 -22.75 -7.48 -7.74
CA ASP A 60 -23.20 -6.15 -7.31
C ASP A 60 -22.34 -5.00 -7.86
N GLY A 61 -21.25 -5.29 -8.57
CA GLY A 61 -20.40 -4.30 -9.22
C GLY A 61 -19.66 -3.39 -8.23
N ASN A 62 -19.45 -3.86 -7.00
CA ASN A 62 -18.80 -3.09 -5.94
C ASN A 62 -17.32 -3.45 -5.76
N GLY A 63 -16.74 -4.22 -6.69
CA GLY A 63 -15.36 -4.66 -6.64
C GLY A 63 -15.08 -5.77 -5.62
N VAL A 64 -16.12 -6.34 -4.98
CA VAL A 64 -15.99 -7.48 -4.06
C VAL A 64 -16.47 -8.75 -4.75
N TYR A 65 -15.52 -9.58 -5.17
CA TYR A 65 -15.79 -10.84 -5.82
C TYR A 65 -16.12 -11.92 -4.80
N LYS A 66 -17.16 -12.71 -5.08
CA LYS A 66 -17.72 -13.72 -4.19
C LYS A 66 -17.84 -15.06 -4.89
N ILE A 67 -17.67 -16.14 -4.13
CA ILE A 67 -18.06 -17.49 -4.55
C ILE A 67 -18.47 -18.30 -3.34
N THR A 68 -19.54 -19.09 -3.49
CA THR A 68 -19.98 -20.05 -2.48
C THR A 68 -19.65 -21.46 -2.95
N ILE A 69 -18.94 -22.22 -2.12
CA ILE A 69 -18.43 -23.54 -2.44
C ILE A 69 -18.92 -24.54 -1.39
N GLU A 70 -19.46 -25.67 -1.83
CA GLU A 70 -19.79 -26.79 -0.97
C GLU A 70 -18.62 -27.77 -0.92
N PHE A 71 -18.12 -28.04 0.28
CA PHE A 71 -17.09 -29.05 0.51
C PHE A 71 -17.72 -30.35 1.01
N PRO A 72 -17.14 -31.53 0.72
CA PRO A 72 -17.59 -32.78 1.30
C PRO A 72 -17.51 -32.77 2.84
N ASP A 73 -18.53 -33.34 3.49
CA ASP A 73 -18.58 -33.46 4.97
C ASP A 73 -17.40 -34.26 5.53
N SER A 74 -16.80 -35.15 4.74
CA SER A 74 -15.58 -35.91 5.07
C SER A 74 -14.33 -35.03 5.26
N LEU A 75 -14.40 -33.74 4.90
CA LEU A 75 -13.36 -32.75 5.17
C LEU A 75 -13.59 -31.97 6.46
N THR A 76 -14.70 -32.21 7.18
CA THR A 76 -14.94 -31.61 8.48
C THR A 76 -13.80 -31.91 9.44
N GLY A 77 -13.32 -30.90 10.15
CA GLY A 77 -12.16 -30.98 11.03
C GLY A 77 -10.81 -30.85 10.33
N LYS A 78 -10.76 -30.64 9.01
CA LYS A 78 -9.52 -30.41 8.26
C LYS A 78 -9.26 -28.92 8.04
N THR A 79 -7.99 -28.58 7.82
CA THR A 79 -7.56 -27.23 7.44
C THR A 79 -7.41 -27.15 5.93
N LEU A 80 -8.28 -26.38 5.28
CA LEU A 80 -8.16 -26.01 3.87
C LEU A 80 -7.07 -24.95 3.71
N GLU A 81 -6.15 -25.20 2.79
CA GLU A 81 -5.26 -24.15 2.27
C GLU A 81 -5.83 -23.60 0.96
N TYR A 82 -5.85 -22.29 0.80
CA TYR A 82 -6.38 -21.61 -0.38
C TYR A 82 -5.67 -20.28 -0.66
N LYS A 83 -5.86 -19.76 -1.87
CA LYS A 83 -5.30 -18.49 -2.30
C LYS A 83 -6.09 -17.90 -3.47
N PHE A 84 -6.23 -16.59 -3.51
CA PHE A 84 -6.88 -15.84 -4.58
C PHE A 84 -5.91 -15.53 -5.73
N LEU A 85 -6.48 -15.38 -6.93
CA LEU A 85 -5.80 -14.93 -8.13
C LEU A 85 -6.59 -13.79 -8.77
N LYS A 86 -5.87 -12.83 -9.34
CA LYS A 86 -6.41 -11.79 -10.22
C LYS A 86 -5.57 -11.80 -11.49
N ASP A 87 -6.19 -12.00 -12.66
CA ASP A 87 -5.52 -12.01 -13.96
C ASP A 87 -4.30 -12.96 -14.01
N ASN A 88 -4.44 -14.15 -13.41
CA ASN A 88 -3.37 -15.15 -13.21
C ASN A 88 -2.20 -14.74 -12.30
N ILE A 89 -2.33 -13.61 -11.59
CA ILE A 89 -1.38 -13.17 -10.56
C ILE A 89 -1.87 -13.66 -9.20
N TRP A 90 -1.01 -14.39 -8.50
CA TRP A 90 -1.26 -14.83 -7.12
C TRP A 90 -1.23 -13.64 -6.16
N GLU A 91 -2.20 -13.59 -5.23
CA GLU A 91 -2.10 -12.70 -4.07
C GLU A 91 -0.88 -13.07 -3.20
N ARG A 92 -0.46 -12.19 -2.29
CA ARG A 92 0.42 -12.49 -1.14
C ARG A 92 1.58 -13.44 -1.45
N GLN A 93 2.37 -13.18 -2.50
CA GLN A 93 3.39 -14.09 -3.03
C GLN A 93 4.55 -14.36 -2.06
N ASP A 94 4.73 -13.48 -1.09
CA ASP A 94 5.78 -13.49 -0.06
C ASP A 94 5.38 -14.26 1.22
N VAL A 95 4.16 -14.80 1.29
CA VAL A 95 3.69 -15.57 2.45
C VAL A 95 2.95 -16.84 2.03
N ASN A 96 2.86 -17.77 2.97
CA ASN A 96 2.14 -19.02 2.82
C ASN A 96 0.65 -18.81 2.50
N ASN A 97 0.04 -19.86 1.95
CA ASN A 97 -1.39 -19.91 1.64
C ASN A 97 -2.26 -19.55 2.85
N ARG A 98 -3.44 -18.99 2.57
CA ARG A 98 -4.46 -18.78 3.60
C ARG A 98 -4.93 -20.13 4.11
N LYS A 99 -5.30 -20.18 5.39
CA LYS A 99 -5.76 -21.40 6.07
C LYS A 99 -7.17 -21.17 6.61
N LEU A 100 -8.06 -22.14 6.39
CA LEU A 100 -9.41 -22.15 6.92
C LEU A 100 -9.71 -23.51 7.55
N PHE A 101 -10.19 -23.52 8.78
CA PHE A 101 -10.68 -24.73 9.42
C PHE A 101 -12.11 -25.04 8.97
N LEU A 102 -12.33 -26.24 8.41
CA LEU A 102 -13.63 -26.66 7.92
C LEU A 102 -14.46 -27.22 9.08
N THR A 103 -15.51 -26.49 9.45
CA THR A 103 -16.31 -26.79 10.65
C THR A 103 -17.49 -27.72 10.40
N GLY A 104 -17.76 -28.09 9.14
CA GLY A 104 -18.98 -28.81 8.76
C GLY A 104 -20.24 -27.93 8.86
N LYS A 105 -20.07 -26.60 8.85
CA LYS A 105 -21.16 -25.63 8.92
C LYS A 105 -20.99 -24.57 7.85
N LYS A 106 -22.08 -23.87 7.53
CA LYS A 106 -22.06 -22.70 6.67
C LYS A 106 -21.15 -21.62 7.27
N GLN A 107 -20.21 -21.12 6.49
CA GLN A 107 -19.32 -20.01 6.87
C GLN A 107 -19.33 -18.95 5.78
N ILE A 108 -19.44 -17.68 6.18
CA ILE A 108 -19.25 -16.53 5.29
C ILE A 108 -17.98 -15.84 5.76
N LEU A 109 -16.92 -15.94 4.96
CA LEU A 109 -15.64 -15.32 5.31
C LEU A 109 -15.71 -13.81 5.06
N PRO A 110 -15.00 -12.99 5.84
CA PRO A 110 -14.88 -11.56 5.54
C PRO A 110 -14.23 -11.35 4.18
N ALA A 111 -14.56 -10.22 3.53
CA ALA A 111 -13.89 -9.80 2.31
C ALA A 111 -12.41 -9.53 2.61
N ASN A 112 -11.54 -10.28 1.95
CA ASN A 112 -10.09 -10.08 2.08
C ASN A 112 -9.64 -9.07 1.02
N THR A 113 -8.90 -8.04 1.42
CA THR A 113 -8.23 -7.17 0.44
C THR A 113 -7.23 -7.98 -0.36
N TRP A 114 -7.35 -7.92 -1.69
CA TRP A 114 -6.36 -8.48 -2.60
C TRP A 114 -5.11 -7.62 -2.60
N LYS A 115 -3.94 -8.25 -2.48
CA LYS A 115 -2.63 -7.60 -2.59
C LYS A 115 -1.64 -8.61 -3.15
N ILE A 116 -0.74 -8.21 -4.05
CA ILE A 116 0.37 -9.08 -4.51
C ILE A 116 1.32 -9.41 -3.35
N HIS A 117 1.53 -8.45 -2.45
CA HIS A 117 2.44 -8.60 -1.32
C HIS A 117 1.76 -8.45 0.03
N SER A 118 2.26 -9.14 1.06
CA SER A 118 1.80 -8.90 2.43
C SER A 118 2.28 -7.55 2.96
N ASP A 119 1.53 -7.00 3.91
CA ASP A 119 1.91 -5.76 4.59
C ASP A 119 3.29 -5.85 5.25
N ALA A 120 3.68 -7.04 5.74
CA ALA A 120 4.98 -7.28 6.33
C ALA A 120 6.12 -7.22 5.30
N TYR A 121 5.92 -7.78 4.11
CA TYR A 121 6.90 -7.68 3.02
C TYR A 121 7.05 -6.24 2.54
N LEU A 122 5.93 -5.56 2.30
CA LEU A 122 5.93 -4.14 1.95
C LEU A 122 6.71 -3.37 3.02
N PHE A 123 6.38 -3.56 4.30
CA PHE A 123 7.05 -2.89 5.42
C PHE A 123 8.57 -3.16 5.46
N ASN A 124 9.00 -4.39 5.23
CA ASN A 124 10.42 -4.74 5.23
C ASN A 124 11.17 -4.11 4.03
N LYS A 125 10.57 -4.12 2.84
CA LYS A 125 11.14 -3.49 1.66
C LYS A 125 11.20 -1.97 1.79
N MET A 126 10.14 -1.37 2.33
CA MET A 126 10.08 0.06 2.60
C MET A 126 11.07 0.49 3.69
N SER A 127 11.15 -0.21 4.82
CA SER A 127 12.10 0.16 5.90
C SER A 127 13.58 0.08 5.47
N ARG A 128 13.89 -0.68 4.40
CA ARG A 128 15.23 -0.76 3.81
C ARG A 128 15.52 0.34 2.79
N SER A 129 14.50 0.99 2.20
CA SER A 129 14.70 2.12 1.30
C SER A 129 14.67 3.45 2.06
N TYR A 130 15.41 4.45 1.59
CA TYR A 130 15.30 5.81 2.12
C TYR A 130 13.85 6.32 2.08
N PHE A 131 13.16 6.01 0.98
CA PHE A 131 11.76 6.38 0.80
C PHE A 131 10.82 5.73 1.82
N GLY A 132 10.96 4.44 2.10
CA GLY A 132 10.06 3.80 3.05
C GLY A 132 10.37 4.12 4.52
N LYS A 133 11.62 4.51 4.84
CA LYS A 133 11.93 5.18 6.12
C LYS A 133 11.18 6.51 6.24
N PHE A 134 11.17 7.31 5.17
CA PHE A 134 10.41 8.56 5.10
C PHE A 134 8.90 8.31 5.34
N VAL A 135 8.28 7.35 4.63
CA VAL A 135 6.86 7.01 4.81
C VAL A 135 6.56 6.60 6.24
N PHE A 136 7.43 5.77 6.84
CA PHE A 136 7.28 5.34 8.23
C PHE A 136 7.34 6.52 9.22
N ILE A 137 8.30 7.43 9.04
CA ILE A 137 8.47 8.62 9.89
C ILE A 137 7.23 9.51 9.80
N PHE A 138 6.72 9.76 8.59
CA PHE A 138 5.50 10.53 8.38
C PHE A 138 4.28 9.89 9.03
N HIS A 139 4.05 8.59 8.79
CA HIS A 139 2.93 7.87 9.38
C HIS A 139 3.00 7.87 10.92
N SER A 140 4.19 7.63 11.48
CA SER A 140 4.41 7.62 12.93
C SER A 140 4.22 9.00 13.55
N GLY A 141 4.75 10.06 12.92
CA GLY A 141 4.60 11.43 13.39
C GLY A 141 3.15 11.90 13.37
N LYS A 142 2.41 11.59 12.30
CA LYS A 142 0.97 11.90 12.21
C LYS A 142 0.15 11.17 13.28
N LYS A 143 0.48 9.91 13.59
CA LYS A 143 -0.14 9.17 14.71
C LYS A 143 0.14 9.80 16.08
N GLN A 144 1.23 10.54 16.22
CA GLN A 144 1.58 11.30 17.41
C GLN A 144 0.95 12.71 17.42
N GLY A 145 0.17 13.07 16.40
CA GLY A 145 -0.47 14.37 16.29
C GLY A 145 0.40 15.49 15.70
N LYS A 146 1.59 15.16 15.17
CA LYS A 146 2.49 16.13 14.54
C LYS A 146 1.99 16.52 13.15
N THR A 147 2.20 17.77 12.79
CA THR A 147 2.01 18.27 11.43
C THR A 147 3.11 17.75 10.50
N PRO A 148 2.85 17.63 9.18
CA PRO A 148 3.88 17.26 8.21
C PRO A 148 5.16 18.11 8.32
N LYS A 149 5.01 19.43 8.51
CA LYS A 149 6.15 20.36 8.66
C LYS A 149 7.02 20.04 9.88
N GLU A 150 6.41 19.80 11.05
CA GLU A 150 7.14 19.42 12.27
C GLU A 150 7.91 18.10 12.07
N ILE A 151 7.28 17.12 11.43
CA ILE A 151 7.91 15.83 11.13
C ILE A 151 9.15 16.03 10.26
N VAL A 152 9.05 16.87 9.21
CA VAL A 152 10.16 17.13 8.30
C VAL A 152 11.31 17.83 9.02
N TRP A 153 11.04 18.83 9.86
CA TRP A 153 12.08 19.50 10.63
C TRP A 153 12.82 18.55 11.56
N GLU A 154 12.11 17.73 12.34
CA GLU A 154 12.73 16.72 13.20
C GLU A 154 13.57 15.74 12.38
N MET A 155 13.08 15.33 11.22
CA MET A 155 13.77 14.43 10.32
C MET A 155 15.08 15.06 9.80
N ILE A 156 15.06 16.34 9.39
CA ILE A 156 16.26 17.04 8.93
C ILE A 156 17.26 17.19 10.08
N GLU A 157 16.81 17.51 11.29
CA GLU A 157 17.68 17.60 12.47
C GLU A 157 18.34 16.27 12.82
N TYR A 158 17.58 15.18 12.73
CA TYR A 158 18.10 13.84 12.95
C TYR A 158 19.18 13.44 11.93
N TYR A 159 19.00 13.77 10.65
CA TYR A 159 19.94 13.38 9.59
C TYR A 159 21.07 14.39 9.32
N SER A 160 20.92 15.67 9.70
CA SER A 160 21.89 16.75 9.42
C SER A 160 22.83 17.04 10.59
N TRP A 161 23.36 15.98 11.19
CA TRP A 161 24.14 15.98 12.44
C TRP A 161 25.42 16.85 12.50
N ARG A 162 25.87 17.46 11.40
CA ARG A 162 27.15 18.20 11.34
C ARG A 162 26.99 19.60 10.75
N PRO A 163 27.29 20.67 11.51
CA PRO A 163 27.33 22.06 11.03
C PRO A 163 28.15 22.31 9.77
N SER A 164 29.20 21.50 9.54
CA SER A 164 30.04 21.56 8.32
C SER A 164 29.30 21.21 7.04
N ASP A 165 28.20 20.48 7.14
CA ASP A 165 27.47 20.00 5.96
C ASP A 165 26.43 21.05 5.52
N TRP A 166 26.20 22.12 6.27
CA TRP A 166 25.13 23.06 5.96
C TRP A 166 25.51 23.97 4.79
N PRO A 167 24.57 24.23 3.85
CA PRO A 167 24.78 25.18 2.76
C PRO A 167 25.33 26.49 3.32
N SER A 168 26.39 27.05 2.73
CA SER A 168 27.00 28.33 3.11
C SER A 168 26.48 29.49 2.26
N LYS A 169 26.07 29.19 1.02
CA LYS A 169 25.50 30.10 0.01
C LYS A 169 24.37 29.40 -0.79
N PRO A 170 23.43 30.13 -1.41
CA PRO A 170 22.34 29.52 -2.18
C PRO A 170 22.75 28.46 -3.20
N SER A 171 23.88 28.62 -3.90
CA SER A 171 24.38 27.61 -4.85
C SER A 171 24.69 26.24 -4.19
N ASP A 172 25.01 26.19 -2.89
CA ASP A 172 25.30 24.92 -2.21
C ASP A 172 24.03 24.05 -2.06
N ILE A 173 22.84 24.67 -2.06
CA ILE A 173 21.57 23.94 -2.13
C ILE A 173 21.45 23.23 -3.48
N MET A 174 21.91 23.86 -4.56
CA MET A 174 21.85 23.28 -5.91
C MET A 174 22.72 22.05 -6.03
N ASP A 175 23.90 22.03 -5.43
CA ASP A 175 24.79 20.86 -5.47
C ASP A 175 24.16 19.64 -4.75
N ARG A 176 23.40 19.89 -3.68
CA ARG A 176 22.60 18.87 -2.99
C ARG A 176 21.45 18.37 -3.86
N ILE A 177 20.77 19.26 -4.58
CA ILE A 177 19.67 18.85 -5.46
C ILE A 177 20.19 18.08 -6.68
N LYS A 178 21.29 18.53 -7.29
CA LYS A 178 21.95 17.86 -8.42
C LYS A 178 22.44 16.46 -8.05
N SER A 179 23.09 16.28 -6.89
CA SER A 179 23.53 14.95 -6.44
C SER A 179 22.35 13.98 -6.20
N GLY A 180 21.19 14.51 -5.81
CA GLY A 180 19.95 13.75 -5.76
C GLY A 180 19.39 13.34 -7.14
N GLN A 181 19.77 14.04 -8.22
CA GLN A 181 19.28 13.81 -9.58
C GLN A 181 20.11 12.80 -10.38
N GLU A 182 21.42 12.69 -10.13
CA GLU A 182 22.34 11.81 -10.89
C GLU A 182 21.92 10.33 -10.89
N GLY A 183 21.04 9.91 -9.97
CA GLY A 183 20.45 8.57 -9.92
C GLY A 183 19.23 8.33 -10.82
N HIS A 184 18.68 9.34 -11.52
CA HIS A 184 17.33 9.26 -12.09
C HIS A 184 17.25 9.66 -13.56
N LYS A 185 16.63 8.79 -14.38
CA LYS A 185 16.32 9.07 -15.78
C LYS A 185 14.97 9.78 -15.87
N GLY A 186 15.00 11.07 -16.20
CA GLY A 186 13.82 11.95 -16.29
C GLY A 186 14.16 13.29 -15.65
N SER A 187 14.04 14.38 -16.40
CA SER A 187 14.37 15.73 -15.93
C SER A 187 13.29 16.27 -15.01
N PHE A 188 13.23 15.76 -13.77
CA PHE A 188 12.40 16.28 -12.67
C PHE A 188 12.82 17.69 -12.22
N PHE A 189 13.98 18.15 -12.71
CA PHE A 189 14.64 19.36 -12.28
C PHE A 189 15.30 20.08 -13.47
N GLU A 190 15.08 21.38 -13.56
CA GLU A 190 15.69 22.25 -14.57
C GLU A 190 16.33 23.46 -13.89
N ILE A 191 17.59 23.73 -14.20
CA ILE A 191 18.33 24.87 -13.64
C ILE A 191 18.11 26.09 -14.54
N LEU A 192 17.54 27.15 -13.97
CA LEU A 192 17.34 28.42 -14.66
C LEU A 192 18.45 29.43 -14.31
N VAL A 193 18.90 29.44 -13.06
CA VAL A 193 19.98 30.30 -12.55
C VAL A 193 20.77 29.52 -11.48
N ASP A 194 22.10 29.53 -11.59
CA ASP A 194 23.02 28.98 -10.59
C ASP A 194 24.18 29.94 -10.36
N LYS A 195 24.02 30.84 -9.38
CA LYS A 195 25.03 31.80 -8.95
C LYS A 195 25.21 31.67 -7.44
N PRO A 196 26.40 32.03 -6.90
CA PRO A 196 26.67 31.94 -5.47
C PRO A 196 25.54 32.45 -4.57
N ASN A 197 25.05 33.67 -4.84
CA ASN A 197 24.03 34.34 -4.02
C ASN A 197 22.60 34.23 -4.59
N ARG A 198 22.40 33.55 -5.72
CA ARG A 198 21.07 33.43 -6.31
C ARG A 198 20.94 32.17 -7.13
N VAL A 199 19.95 31.36 -6.80
CA VAL A 199 19.57 30.19 -7.58
C VAL A 199 18.11 30.27 -7.97
N LYS A 200 17.80 29.77 -9.16
CA LYS A 200 16.44 29.64 -9.68
C LYS A 200 16.34 28.33 -10.43
N PHE A 201 15.34 27.52 -10.13
CA PHE A 201 15.18 26.22 -10.75
C PHE A 201 13.72 25.79 -10.78
N ILE A 202 13.40 24.90 -11.71
CA ILE A 202 12.13 24.18 -11.76
C ILE A 202 12.36 22.84 -11.08
N MET A 203 11.46 22.43 -10.19
CA MET A 203 11.44 21.10 -9.60
C MET A 203 10.03 20.53 -9.62
N GLY A 204 9.87 19.22 -9.71
CA GLY A 204 8.55 18.62 -9.44
C GLY A 204 8.16 18.76 -7.96
N ARG A 205 6.85 18.80 -7.69
CA ARG A 205 6.29 19.01 -6.34
C ARG A 205 6.29 17.75 -5.49
N TYR A 206 6.24 16.59 -6.13
CA TYR A 206 6.20 15.30 -5.47
C TYR A 206 6.70 14.22 -6.43
N TRP A 207 7.14 13.10 -5.85
CA TRP A 207 7.94 12.03 -6.46
C TRP A 207 7.21 11.15 -7.51
N ARG A 208 6.21 11.64 -8.26
CA ARG A 208 5.35 10.78 -9.12
C ARG A 208 6.15 9.87 -10.06
N GLU A 209 7.17 10.43 -10.72
CA GLU A 209 8.02 9.71 -11.69
C GLU A 209 8.97 8.68 -11.01
N TRP A 210 9.31 8.86 -9.73
CA TRP A 210 10.05 7.86 -8.95
C TRP A 210 9.18 6.66 -8.59
N PHE A 211 7.88 6.87 -8.32
CA PHE A 211 6.96 5.78 -8.00
C PHE A 211 6.77 4.83 -9.20
N ASP A 212 6.72 5.40 -10.40
CA ASP A 212 6.68 4.62 -11.64
C ASP A 212 7.99 3.82 -11.86
N LEU A 213 9.14 4.37 -11.44
CA LEU A 213 10.46 3.73 -11.54
C LEU A 213 10.71 2.58 -10.53
N TYR A 214 10.12 2.64 -9.33
CA TYR A 214 10.24 1.58 -8.31
C TYR A 214 9.10 0.55 -8.35
N GLY A 215 8.21 0.64 -9.33
CA GLY A 215 7.27 -0.40 -9.75
C GLY A 215 5.93 -0.38 -9.02
N ALA A 216 4.94 -1.02 -9.65
CA ALA A 216 3.51 -1.12 -9.29
C ALA A 216 3.16 -1.71 -7.89
N GLY A 217 4.12 -1.81 -6.97
CA GLY A 217 3.94 -2.41 -5.64
C GLY A 217 3.78 -1.43 -4.49
N LEU A 218 3.91 -0.10 -4.72
CA LEU A 218 3.76 0.91 -3.66
C LEU A 218 2.43 1.66 -3.69
N GLY A 219 1.58 1.40 -4.70
CA GLY A 219 0.15 1.72 -4.75
C GLY A 219 -0.22 3.07 -4.15
N ILE A 220 -0.02 4.14 -4.91
CA ILE A 220 -0.78 5.37 -4.67
C ILE A 220 -2.23 5.03 -4.96
N ASP A 221 -3.10 5.12 -3.95
CA ASP A 221 -4.54 4.92 -4.18
C ASP A 221 -5.10 6.03 -5.10
N GLU A 222 -6.33 5.87 -5.56
CA GLU A 222 -7.02 6.86 -6.40
C GLU A 222 -7.06 8.28 -5.79
N LYS A 223 -6.82 8.39 -4.47
CA LYS A 223 -6.81 9.65 -3.70
C LYS A 223 -5.42 10.24 -3.52
N GLY A 224 -4.39 9.63 -4.09
CA GLY A 224 -3.03 10.14 -3.96
C GLY A 224 -2.36 9.77 -2.64
N VAL A 225 -2.82 8.73 -1.93
CA VAL A 225 -2.32 8.36 -0.61
C VAL A 225 -1.49 7.08 -0.66
N ILE A 226 -0.35 7.11 0.02
CA ILE A 226 0.55 5.98 0.22
C ILE A 226 0.63 5.73 1.72
N GLN A 227 -0.04 4.68 2.21
CA GLN A 227 0.06 4.24 3.62
C GLN A 227 -0.15 5.37 4.65
N GLY A 228 -1.10 6.26 4.39
CA GLY A 228 -1.41 7.40 5.27
C GLY A 228 -0.60 8.68 5.00
N VAL A 229 0.31 8.64 4.02
CA VAL A 229 1.03 9.80 3.49
C VAL A 229 0.34 10.28 2.23
N SER A 230 -0.25 11.48 2.26
CA SER A 230 -0.93 12.06 1.11
C SER A 230 0.06 12.71 0.14
N LYS A 231 -0.42 13.04 -1.07
CA LYS A 231 0.28 13.94 -1.99
C LYS A 231 0.70 15.25 -1.30
N GLU A 232 -0.20 15.87 -0.54
CA GLU A 232 0.07 17.12 0.19
C GLU A 232 1.18 16.96 1.24
N ASP A 233 1.28 15.80 1.90
CA ASP A 233 2.38 15.49 2.82
C ASP A 233 3.74 15.47 2.08
N LEU A 234 3.77 14.91 0.85
CA LEU A 234 4.96 14.89 0.00
C LEU A 234 5.36 16.28 -0.50
N GLU A 235 4.39 17.10 -0.89
CA GLU A 235 4.63 18.50 -1.26
C GLU A 235 5.20 19.26 -0.07
N THR A 236 4.59 19.10 1.11
CA THR A 236 5.06 19.73 2.35
C THR A 236 6.47 19.32 2.71
N TYR A 237 6.85 18.06 2.47
CA TYR A 237 8.22 17.59 2.69
C TYR A 237 9.25 18.41 1.92
N TYR A 238 9.02 18.63 0.62
CA TYR A 238 9.99 19.32 -0.23
C TYR A 238 10.06 20.81 0.06
N SER A 239 8.92 21.48 0.18
CA SER A 239 8.92 22.91 0.52
C SER A 239 9.56 23.16 1.88
N THR A 240 9.22 22.34 2.88
CA THR A 240 9.79 22.45 4.24
C THR A 240 11.30 22.20 4.25
N TRP A 241 11.80 21.27 3.43
CA TRP A 241 13.24 21.01 3.34
C TRP A 241 14.00 22.25 2.83
N ILE A 242 13.50 22.89 1.77
CA ILE A 242 14.10 24.11 1.21
C ILE A 242 13.96 25.29 2.18
N GLU A 243 12.76 25.49 2.74
CA GLU A 243 12.50 26.51 3.77
C GLU A 243 13.45 26.38 4.95
N TYR A 244 13.68 25.16 5.42
CA TYR A 244 14.53 24.92 6.57
C TYR A 244 15.98 25.35 6.32
N TYR A 245 16.55 25.04 5.15
CA TYR A 245 17.90 25.49 4.81
C TYR A 245 18.02 27.00 4.61
N CYS A 246 16.97 27.65 4.09
CA CYS A 246 16.96 29.10 3.94
C CYS A 246 16.88 29.82 5.30
N ASN A 247 16.20 29.22 6.27
CA ASN A 247 15.97 29.80 7.59
C ASN A 247 17.02 29.43 8.65
N LYS A 248 17.76 28.32 8.50
CA LYS A 248 18.77 27.90 9.50
C LYS A 248 20.01 28.79 9.45
N ASN A 249 20.64 29.00 10.60
CA ASN A 249 21.91 29.74 10.77
C ASN A 249 21.85 31.24 10.41
N ASP A 250 20.72 31.90 10.69
CA ASP A 250 20.52 33.36 10.55
C ASP A 250 20.84 33.93 9.16
N LYS A 251 20.73 33.09 8.12
CA LYS A 251 21.10 33.44 6.75
C LYS A 251 20.15 34.45 6.12
N ASN A 252 18.90 34.52 6.59
CA ASN A 252 17.84 35.39 6.06
C ASN A 252 17.75 35.35 4.53
N TRP A 253 17.92 34.17 3.93
CA TRP A 253 17.78 34.03 2.49
C TRP A 253 16.30 34.16 2.11
N GLU A 254 16.04 34.94 1.07
CA GLU A 254 14.72 35.10 0.52
C GLU A 254 14.37 33.88 -0.33
N LEU A 255 13.28 33.20 0.03
CA LEU A 255 12.73 32.05 -0.67
C LEU A 255 11.41 32.42 -1.33
N SER A 256 11.29 32.18 -2.63
CA SER A 256 10.03 32.17 -3.37
C SER A 256 9.79 30.79 -3.96
N ILE A 257 8.58 30.26 -3.81
CA ILE A 257 8.12 29.02 -4.43
C ILE A 257 6.83 29.37 -5.19
N GLU A 258 6.88 29.25 -6.51
CA GLU A 258 5.79 29.61 -7.41
C GLU A 258 5.27 28.37 -8.14
N ASP A 259 3.96 28.34 -8.39
CA ASP A 259 3.28 27.29 -9.17
C ASP A 259 3.61 27.45 -10.67
N ASP A 260 4.21 26.42 -11.28
CA ASP A 260 4.55 26.40 -12.72
C ASP A 260 3.63 25.48 -13.55
N GLY A 261 2.49 25.06 -13.00
CA GLY A 261 1.64 24.03 -13.60
C GLY A 261 2.24 22.62 -13.52
N GLU A 262 1.56 21.64 -14.13
CA GLU A 262 1.99 20.23 -14.32
C GLU A 262 2.72 19.56 -13.13
N SER A 263 2.32 19.84 -11.89
CA SER A 263 2.99 19.31 -10.69
C SER A 263 4.46 19.75 -10.54
N LYS A 264 4.79 20.97 -10.97
CA LYS A 264 6.11 21.60 -10.85
C LYS A 264 6.06 22.91 -10.08
N TRP A 265 7.18 23.28 -9.46
CA TRP A 265 7.42 24.56 -8.82
C TRP A 265 8.60 25.26 -9.46
N ILE A 266 8.50 26.58 -9.61
CA ILE A 266 9.66 27.45 -9.79
C ILE A 266 10.11 27.88 -8.40
N VAL A 267 11.32 27.51 -8.02
CA VAL A 267 11.94 27.89 -6.75
C VAL A 267 13.02 28.93 -7.02
N THR A 268 12.97 30.04 -6.27
CA THR A 268 14.02 31.06 -6.27
C THR A 268 14.54 31.26 -4.86
N ILE A 269 15.87 31.20 -4.70
CA ILE A 269 16.54 31.47 -3.42
C ILE A 269 17.57 32.56 -3.65
N THR A 270 17.49 33.64 -2.88
CA THR A 270 18.40 34.78 -2.97
C THR A 270 19.02 35.08 -1.61
N ASN A 271 20.34 35.25 -1.58
CA ASN A 271 21.01 35.86 -0.44
C ASN A 271 21.10 37.38 -0.71
N PRO A 272 20.41 38.23 0.08
CA PRO A 272 20.42 39.68 -0.13
C PRO A 272 21.73 40.36 0.29
N GLN A 273 22.62 39.64 1.00
CA GLN A 273 23.93 40.14 1.44
C GLN A 273 25.00 40.11 0.35
#